data_AF-I3SLM7-F1
#
_entry.id   AF-I3SLM7-F1
#
_cell.length_a   1.000
_cell.length_b   1.000
_cell.length_c   1.000
_cell.angle_alpha   90.00
_cell.angle_beta   90.00
_cell.angle_gamma   90.00
#
_symmetry.space_group_name_H-M   'P 1'
#
loop_
_entity.id
_entity.type
_entity.pdbx_description
1 polymer ?
#
loop_
_entity_poly.entity_id
_entity_poly.type
_entity_poly.pdbx_seq_one_letter_code
_entity_poly.pdbx_strand_id
1 'polypeptide(L)'
;MLQPHVAEDFDVGYIQMKSEHNCSYLVMITTSRSSPKFTTDKISIAFGDDQGNQVYAPRLDDPISKTFEQCSSDSFQIDGACASPICYVYLYRSGSENGWKPESVKIFGFDAEPTTFKFNTPIPNDTWYGYNLCETPSPPSSSHQLSAQKWLICVVLGFFLSFLM
;
A
#
# COMPACT_ATOMS: atom_id res chain seq x y z
N MET A 1 -1.86 10.78 -12.87
CA MET A 1 -1.34 9.82 -11.87
C MET A 1 -1.17 10.57 -10.57
N LEU A 2 -1.61 10.04 -9.43
CA LEU A 2 -1.33 10.65 -8.15
C LEU A 2 0.18 10.57 -7.88
N GLN A 3 0.76 11.66 -7.38
CA GLN A 3 2.17 11.73 -7.00
C GLN A 3 2.30 11.59 -5.48
N PRO A 4 3.43 11.06 -4.99
CA PRO A 4 3.67 11.10 -3.56
C PRO A 4 3.88 12.55 -3.12
N HIS A 5 3.51 12.86 -1.89
CA HIS A 5 3.54 14.21 -1.32
C HIS A 5 4.02 14.16 0.13
N VAL A 6 4.43 15.32 0.64
CA VAL A 6 4.65 15.50 2.08
C VAL A 6 3.33 15.34 2.79
N ALA A 7 3.29 14.53 3.84
CA ALA A 7 2.09 14.34 4.64
C ALA A 7 1.76 15.64 5.41
N GLU A 8 0.54 16.15 5.24
CA GLU A 8 0.03 17.27 6.04
C GLU A 8 -0.62 16.71 7.31
N ASP A 9 -0.19 17.18 8.48
CA ASP A 9 -0.76 16.83 9.80
C ASP A 9 -0.75 15.32 10.13
N PHE A 10 0.35 14.62 9.78
CA PHE A 10 0.51 13.19 10.08
C PHE A 10 1.21 12.95 11.42
N ASP A 11 0.54 12.25 12.33
CA ASP A 11 1.10 11.79 13.61
C ASP A 11 1.10 10.25 13.72
N VAL A 12 2.29 9.72 14.02
CA VAL A 12 2.51 8.30 14.25
C VAL A 12 1.96 7.84 15.61
N GLY A 13 1.96 8.72 16.61
CA GLY A 13 1.76 8.40 18.02
C GLY A 13 0.33 8.01 18.41
N TYR A 14 -0.66 8.33 17.57
CA TYR A 14 -2.07 8.25 17.98
C TYR A 14 -2.78 6.92 17.63
N ILE A 15 -2.18 6.03 16.83
CA ILE A 15 -2.98 5.06 16.04
C ILE A 15 -2.65 3.58 16.29
N GLN A 16 -1.71 3.24 17.18
CA GLN A 16 -1.39 1.82 17.46
C GLN A 16 -2.52 1.01 18.15
N MET A 17 -3.68 1.61 18.48
CA MET A 17 -4.68 0.99 19.37
C MET A 17 -6.11 0.92 18.81
N LYS A 18 -6.34 0.76 17.50
CA LYS A 18 -7.71 0.51 17.00
C LYS A 18 -8.10 -0.97 16.84
N SER A 19 -7.15 -1.89 16.63
CA SER A 19 -7.49 -3.32 16.49
C SER A 19 -7.10 -4.13 17.74
N GLU A 20 -7.99 -5.02 18.16
CA GLU A 20 -7.75 -6.00 19.26
C GLU A 20 -6.81 -7.14 18.84
N HIS A 21 -6.44 -7.19 17.55
CA HIS A 21 -5.61 -8.23 16.94
C HIS A 21 -4.40 -7.61 16.25
N ASN A 22 -3.27 -8.33 16.28
CA ASN A 22 -2.08 -8.01 15.52
C ASN A 22 -2.06 -8.82 14.21
N CYS A 23 -1.77 -8.14 13.11
CA CYS A 23 -1.50 -8.73 11.81
C CYS A 23 -0.03 -8.57 11.45
N SER A 24 0.49 -9.53 10.68
CA SER A 24 1.85 -9.49 10.13
C SER A 24 1.79 -9.10 8.66
N TYR A 25 2.66 -8.19 8.25
CA TYR A 25 2.78 -7.69 6.89
C TYR A 25 4.17 -7.99 6.34
N LEU A 26 4.24 -8.36 5.06
CA LEU A 26 5.51 -8.37 4.32
C LEU A 26 5.58 -7.07 3.50
N VAL A 27 6.58 -6.25 3.78
CA VAL A 27 6.85 -5.01 3.05
C VAL A 27 8.10 -5.19 2.22
N MET A 28 7.98 -5.02 0.91
CA MET A 28 9.10 -5.07 -0.02
C MET A 28 9.37 -3.67 -0.56
N ILE A 29 10.58 -3.16 -0.36
CA ILE A 29 11.03 -1.85 -0.85
C ILE A 29 12.07 -2.07 -1.93
N THR A 30 11.80 -1.57 -3.13
CA THR A 30 12.76 -1.60 -4.24
C THR A 30 13.47 -0.26 -4.32
N THR A 31 14.80 -0.26 -4.24
CA THR A 31 15.62 0.96 -4.33
C THR A 31 15.97 1.25 -5.79
N SER A 32 15.75 2.51 -6.21
CA SER A 32 15.97 2.92 -7.60
C SER A 32 17.44 2.82 -8.02
N ARG A 33 17.69 2.52 -9.31
CA ARG A 33 19.02 2.64 -9.92
C ARG A 33 19.59 4.06 -9.91
N SER A 34 18.75 5.06 -9.65
CA SER A 34 19.15 6.46 -9.52
C SER A 34 19.31 6.92 -8.07
N SER A 35 19.18 6.00 -7.10
CA SER A 35 19.52 6.24 -5.68
C SER A 35 21.04 6.27 -5.48
N PRO A 36 21.57 6.88 -4.41
CA PRO A 36 22.93 6.64 -3.94
C PRO A 36 23.25 5.15 -3.76
N LYS A 37 24.54 4.80 -3.83
CA LYS A 37 25.02 3.40 -3.75
C LYS A 37 24.57 2.67 -2.49
N PHE A 38 24.58 3.38 -1.36
CA PHE A 38 24.16 2.92 -0.06
C PHE A 38 23.50 4.10 0.65
N THR A 39 22.73 3.80 1.70
CA THR A 39 22.37 4.82 2.67
C THR A 39 22.60 4.37 4.10
N THR A 40 23.03 5.29 4.96
CA THR A 40 23.14 5.11 6.41
C THR A 40 22.06 5.86 7.19
N ASP A 41 21.17 6.55 6.48
CA ASP A 41 20.04 7.24 7.09
C ASP A 41 19.05 6.23 7.68
N LYS A 42 18.39 6.63 8.76
CA LYS A 42 17.30 5.85 9.34
C LYS A 42 16.08 5.97 8.46
N ILE A 43 15.52 4.82 8.10
CA ILE A 43 14.28 4.75 7.31
C ILE A 43 13.17 4.18 8.19
N SER A 44 12.09 4.93 8.35
CA SER A 44 10.86 4.48 9.00
C SER A 44 9.74 4.37 7.96
N ILE A 45 8.73 3.57 8.27
CA ILE A 45 7.53 3.41 7.44
C ILE A 45 6.27 3.44 8.31
N ALA A 46 5.22 4.07 7.79
CA ALA A 46 3.87 3.95 8.30
C ALA A 46 2.90 3.67 7.15
N PHE A 47 1.91 2.80 7.36
CA PHE A 47 0.90 2.47 6.36
C PHE A 47 -0.38 1.99 7.03
N GLY A 48 -1.50 1.99 6.29
CA GLY A 48 -2.78 1.62 6.86
C GLY A 48 -3.96 1.72 5.90
N ASP A 49 -5.15 1.73 6.48
CA ASP A 49 -6.44 1.71 5.77
C ASP A 49 -7.31 2.95 6.06
N ASP A 50 -8.50 2.97 5.47
CA ASP A 50 -9.49 4.05 5.58
C ASP A 50 -10.27 4.02 6.91
N GLN A 51 -10.14 2.96 7.70
CA GLN A 51 -10.73 2.83 9.03
C GLN A 51 -9.84 3.42 10.14
N GLY A 52 -8.64 3.85 9.76
CA GLY A 52 -7.63 4.39 10.66
C GLY A 52 -6.89 3.30 11.42
N ASN A 53 -6.76 2.09 10.86
CA ASN A 53 -5.78 1.12 11.34
C ASN A 53 -4.40 1.53 10.77
N GLN A 54 -3.39 1.61 11.63
CA GLN A 54 -2.03 2.01 11.25
C GLN A 54 -1.00 0.99 11.73
N VAL A 55 -0.06 0.69 10.84
CA VAL A 55 1.14 -0.08 11.13
C VAL A 55 2.33 0.87 11.00
N TYR A 56 3.25 0.80 11.96
CA TYR A 56 4.43 1.66 12.01
C TYR A 56 5.66 0.85 12.38
N ALA A 57 6.73 1.00 11.60
CA ALA A 57 8.06 0.54 11.97
C ALA A 57 9.01 1.73 12.09
N PRO A 58 9.58 1.98 13.29
CA PRO A 58 10.44 3.14 13.53
C PRO A 58 11.79 3.06 12.81
N ARG A 59 12.24 1.84 12.50
CA ARG A 59 13.52 1.62 11.84
C ARG A 59 13.47 0.32 11.04
N LEU A 60 13.69 0.43 9.73
CA LEU A 60 13.76 -0.72 8.82
C LEU A 60 15.20 -1.16 8.56
N ASP A 61 16.19 -0.27 8.71
CA ASP A 61 17.59 -0.63 8.54
C ASP A 61 18.09 -1.45 9.74
N ASP A 62 18.45 -2.71 9.50
CA ASP A 62 19.25 -3.51 10.43
C ASP A 62 20.73 -3.15 10.21
N PRO A 63 21.49 -2.74 11.25
CA PRO A 63 22.91 -2.37 11.14
C PRO A 63 23.82 -3.46 10.54
N ILE A 64 23.37 -4.72 10.47
CA ILE A 64 24.12 -5.83 9.86
C ILE A 64 23.78 -5.98 8.37
N SER A 65 22.58 -5.57 7.98
CA SER A 65 22.05 -5.76 6.62
C SER A 65 22.43 -4.60 5.71
N LYS A 66 22.87 -4.92 4.50
CA LYS A 66 23.10 -3.96 3.40
C LYS A 66 21.77 -3.52 2.77
N THR A 67 20.81 -3.12 3.61
CA THR A 67 19.50 -2.67 3.15
C THR A 67 19.63 -1.38 2.37
N PHE A 68 18.74 -1.18 1.41
CA PHE A 68 18.62 0.05 0.63
C PHE A 68 19.82 0.36 -0.27
N GLU A 69 20.61 -0.65 -0.63
CA GLU A 69 21.61 -0.53 -1.68
C GLU A 69 20.99 -0.15 -3.03
N GLN A 70 21.74 0.56 -3.86
CA GLN A 70 21.28 0.93 -5.20
C GLN A 70 20.92 -0.33 -6.01
N CYS A 71 19.76 -0.32 -6.67
CA CYS A 71 19.22 -1.45 -7.42
C CYS A 71 18.85 -2.68 -6.57
N SER A 72 18.70 -2.57 -5.25
CA SER A 72 18.27 -3.67 -4.39
C SER A 72 16.75 -3.79 -4.28
N SER A 73 16.29 -4.91 -3.74
CA SER A 73 14.96 -5.03 -3.14
C SER A 73 15.10 -5.70 -1.79
N ASP A 74 14.59 -5.03 -0.76
CA ASP A 74 14.71 -5.43 0.63
C ASP A 74 13.31 -5.71 1.19
N SER A 75 13.20 -6.76 2.00
CA SER A 75 11.93 -7.26 2.53
C SER A 75 11.92 -7.23 4.05
N PHE A 76 10.83 -6.72 4.62
CA PHE A 76 10.66 -6.52 6.06
C PHE A 76 9.35 -7.15 6.50
N GLN A 77 9.40 -7.93 7.59
CA GLN A 77 8.20 -8.39 8.27
C GLN A 77 7.86 -7.39 9.37
N ILE A 78 6.65 -6.82 9.32
CA ILE A 78 6.21 -5.77 10.25
C ILE A 78 4.87 -6.18 10.84
N ASP A 79 4.80 -6.22 12.16
CA ASP A 79 3.56 -6.47 12.88
C ASP A 79 2.89 -5.16 13.28
N GLY A 80 1.56 -5.15 13.30
CA GLY A 80 0.78 -4.00 13.77
C GLY A 80 -0.71 -4.24 13.68
N ALA A 81 -1.48 -3.15 13.72
CA ALA A 81 -2.92 -3.23 13.59
C ALA A 81 -3.33 -3.86 12.26
N CYS A 82 -4.40 -4.66 12.29
CA CYS A 82 -4.95 -5.27 11.09
C CYS A 82 -5.63 -4.21 10.20
N ALA A 83 -4.89 -3.71 9.21
CA ALA A 83 -5.34 -2.82 8.15
C ALA A 83 -5.60 -3.58 6.83
N SER A 84 -6.76 -3.36 6.20
CA SER A 84 -7.13 -3.92 4.89
C SER A 84 -8.36 -3.23 4.27
N PRO A 85 -8.35 -2.84 2.97
CA PRO A 85 -7.18 -2.81 2.09
C PRO A 85 -6.23 -1.67 2.48
N ILE A 86 -4.93 -1.84 2.21
CA ILE A 86 -3.95 -0.78 2.42
C ILE A 86 -4.18 0.34 1.40
N CYS A 87 -4.45 1.55 1.86
CA CYS A 87 -4.72 2.71 0.99
C CYS A 87 -3.75 3.88 1.19
N TYR A 88 -2.88 3.85 2.20
CA TYR A 88 -1.82 4.85 2.34
C TYR A 88 -0.50 4.22 2.76
N VAL A 89 0.60 4.90 2.42
CA VAL A 89 1.95 4.60 2.90
C VAL A 89 2.77 5.88 2.94
N TYR A 90 3.49 6.08 4.04
CA TYR A 90 4.46 7.14 4.19
C TYR A 90 5.81 6.55 4.60
N LEU A 91 6.88 7.10 4.02
CA LEU A 91 8.25 6.85 4.40
C LEU A 91 8.80 8.09 5.12
N TYR A 92 9.63 7.86 6.12
CA TYR A 92 10.37 8.89 6.81
C TYR A 92 11.86 8.57 6.72
N ARG A 93 12.66 9.56 6.32
CA ARG A 93 14.12 9.45 6.27
C ARG A 93 14.69 10.45 7.27
N SER A 94 15.63 10.01 8.09
CA SER A 94 16.38 10.90 8.98
C SER A 94 17.86 10.56 8.99
N GLY A 95 18.66 11.53 8.60
CA GLY A 95 20.12 11.43 8.61
C GLY A 95 20.77 12.51 7.76
N SER A 96 22.08 12.43 7.63
CA SER A 96 22.89 13.45 6.96
C SER A 96 23.07 13.22 5.47
N GLU A 97 22.79 12.02 4.98
CA GLU A 97 22.92 11.74 3.56
C GLU A 97 21.78 12.40 2.79
N ASN A 98 21.88 12.44 1.48
CA ASN A 98 20.82 12.99 0.64
C ASN A 98 20.56 12.03 -0.50
N GLY A 99 19.29 11.89 -0.85
CA GLY A 99 18.92 11.32 -2.13
C GLY A 99 18.51 9.85 -2.12
N TRP A 100 18.41 9.17 -0.97
CA TRP A 100 17.83 7.82 -0.96
C TRP A 100 16.47 7.86 -1.65
N LYS A 101 16.34 6.99 -2.67
CA LYS A 101 15.25 7.05 -3.64
C LYS A 101 14.65 5.65 -3.81
N PRO A 102 13.51 5.37 -3.18
CA PRO A 102 12.76 4.17 -3.49
C PRO A 102 12.14 4.28 -4.89
N GLU A 103 12.19 3.20 -5.64
CA GLU A 103 11.39 3.00 -6.84
C GLU A 103 9.95 2.69 -6.46
N SER A 104 9.75 1.76 -5.52
CA SER A 104 8.43 1.34 -5.06
C SER A 104 8.44 0.77 -3.65
N VAL A 105 7.25 0.79 -3.04
CA VAL A 105 6.92 0.04 -1.83
C VAL A 105 5.75 -0.88 -2.17
N LYS A 106 5.91 -2.18 -1.94
CA LYS A 106 4.87 -3.19 -2.12
C LYS A 106 4.55 -3.84 -0.79
N ILE A 107 3.28 -3.80 -0.39
CA ILE A 107 2.81 -4.28 0.91
C ILE A 107 1.89 -5.46 0.67
N PHE A 108 2.24 -6.60 1.26
CA PHE A 108 1.46 -7.82 1.26
C PHE A 108 0.76 -7.93 2.62
N GLY A 109 -0.57 -7.76 2.62
CA GLY A 109 -1.42 -7.91 3.80
C GLY A 109 -2.02 -9.31 3.93
N PHE A 110 -2.73 -9.55 5.04
CA PHE A 110 -3.31 -10.85 5.38
C PHE A 110 -4.51 -11.24 4.47
N ASP A 111 -5.37 -10.28 4.10
CA ASP A 111 -6.66 -10.56 3.43
C ASP A 111 -6.87 -9.79 2.10
N ALA A 112 -5.79 -9.34 1.44
CA ALA A 112 -5.93 -8.54 0.22
C ALA A 112 -4.79 -8.76 -0.78
N GLU A 113 -5.07 -8.43 -2.04
CA GLU A 113 -4.05 -8.33 -3.07
C GLU A 113 -2.96 -7.33 -2.66
N PRO A 114 -1.67 -7.61 -2.94
CA PRO A 114 -0.59 -6.73 -2.54
C PRO A 114 -0.71 -5.35 -3.18
N THR A 115 -0.66 -4.30 -2.36
CA THR A 115 -0.75 -2.91 -2.83
C THR A 115 0.64 -2.38 -3.16
N THR A 116 0.80 -1.74 -4.32
CA THR A 116 2.09 -1.19 -4.77
C THR A 116 2.02 0.32 -4.94
N PHE A 117 2.91 1.03 -4.26
CA PHE A 117 3.07 2.48 -4.32
C PHE A 117 4.39 2.82 -5.04
N LYS A 118 4.33 3.66 -6.07
CA LYS A 118 5.49 3.97 -6.92
C LYS A 118 6.07 5.34 -6.58
N PHE A 119 7.17 5.39 -5.84
CA PHE A 119 7.76 6.66 -5.41
C PHE A 119 8.57 7.30 -6.53
N ASN A 120 9.61 6.63 -7.01
CA ASN A 120 10.55 7.13 -8.03
C ASN A 120 11.01 8.59 -7.79
N THR A 121 11.11 8.99 -6.52
CA THR A 121 11.55 10.32 -6.09
C THR A 121 12.38 10.18 -4.81
N PRO A 122 13.43 11.01 -4.61
CA PRO A 122 14.14 11.07 -3.35
C PRO A 122 13.21 11.38 -2.19
N ILE A 123 13.41 10.70 -1.05
CA ILE A 123 12.65 10.99 0.17
C ILE A 123 13.26 12.24 0.85
N PRO A 124 12.47 13.28 1.15
CA PRO A 124 12.92 14.42 1.94
C PRO A 124 13.46 13.99 3.30
N ASN A 125 14.42 14.74 3.85
CA ASN A 125 14.91 14.48 5.19
C ASN A 125 13.94 15.05 6.23
N ASP A 126 13.78 14.33 7.34
CA ASP A 126 13.02 14.72 8.53
C ASP A 126 11.55 15.12 8.25
N THR A 127 10.90 14.43 7.31
CA THR A 127 9.49 14.66 6.97
C THR A 127 8.85 13.38 6.41
N TRP A 128 7.60 13.12 6.79
CA TRP A 128 6.81 12.02 6.25
C TRP A 128 6.40 12.30 4.80
N TYR A 129 6.68 11.35 3.91
CA TYR A 129 6.49 11.52 2.47
C TYR A 129 5.95 10.24 1.81
N GLY A 130 4.92 10.37 0.98
CA GLY A 130 4.27 9.20 0.39
C GLY A 130 2.87 9.45 -0.15
N TYR A 131 2.00 8.45 -0.01
CA TYR A 131 0.69 8.39 -0.64
C TYR A 131 -0.40 8.25 0.42
N ASN A 132 -1.52 8.95 0.23
CA ASN A 132 -2.79 8.65 0.87
C ASN A 132 -3.89 8.59 -0.19
N LEU A 133 -4.45 7.39 -0.40
CA LEU A 133 -5.45 7.06 -1.41
C LEU A 133 -6.79 6.66 -0.78
N CYS A 134 -6.93 6.78 0.53
CA CYS A 134 -8.09 6.26 1.27
C CYS A 134 -9.41 6.94 0.89
N GLU A 135 -9.36 8.15 0.36
CA GLU A 135 -10.53 8.90 -0.13
C GLU A 135 -10.74 8.76 -1.65
N THR A 136 -9.80 8.12 -2.37
CA THR A 136 -9.95 7.87 -3.80
C THR A 136 -10.66 6.55 -4.03
N PRO A 137 -11.72 6.47 -4.86
CA PRO A 137 -12.34 5.21 -5.21
C PRO A 137 -11.28 4.23 -5.71
N SER A 138 -11.20 3.05 -5.08
CA SER A 138 -10.32 1.98 -5.54
C SER A 138 -10.57 1.72 -7.04
N PRO A 139 -9.51 1.61 -7.88
CA PRO A 139 -9.70 1.13 -9.25
C PRO A 139 -10.46 -0.20 -9.20
N PRO A 140 -11.48 -0.42 -10.05
CA PRO A 140 -12.24 -1.66 -9.99
C PRO A 140 -11.28 -2.84 -10.19
N SER A 141 -11.22 -3.71 -9.19
CA SER A 141 -10.51 -4.98 -9.25
C SER A 141 -11.11 -5.79 -10.39
N SER A 142 -10.32 -6.08 -11.42
CA SER A 142 -10.74 -6.92 -12.53
C SER A 142 -10.71 -8.39 -12.12
N SER A 143 -11.71 -8.83 -11.35
CA SER A 143 -12.01 -10.26 -11.19
C SER A 143 -13.48 -10.43 -10.80
N HIS A 144 -14.07 -11.51 -11.32
CA HIS A 144 -15.50 -11.89 -11.29
C HIS A 144 -16.39 -11.27 -12.38
N GLN A 145 -16.11 -11.64 -13.64
CA GLN A 145 -17.19 -11.97 -14.59
C GLN A 145 -17.88 -13.26 -14.09
N LEU A 146 -18.64 -13.17 -13.00
CA LEU A 146 -19.58 -14.22 -12.61
C LEU A 146 -20.89 -13.98 -13.34
N SER A 147 -21.00 -14.63 -14.50
CA SER A 147 -22.20 -15.32 -14.98
C SER A 147 -23.54 -14.73 -14.52
N ALA A 148 -24.00 -13.67 -15.19
CA ALA A 148 -25.40 -13.23 -15.16
C ALA A 148 -26.09 -13.42 -16.53
N GLN A 149 -25.66 -14.41 -17.33
CA GLN A 149 -26.29 -14.75 -18.61
C GLN A 149 -27.20 -15.98 -18.56
N LYS A 150 -27.61 -16.40 -17.36
CA LYS A 150 -28.67 -17.40 -17.15
C LYS A 150 -29.81 -16.80 -16.32
N TRP A 151 -30.52 -15.83 -16.89
CA TRP A 151 -31.92 -15.52 -16.55
C TRP A 151 -32.62 -14.72 -17.67
N LEU A 152 -32.33 -15.10 -18.91
CA LEU A 152 -33.10 -14.72 -20.10
C LEU A 152 -33.52 -15.99 -20.83
N ILE A 153 -34.39 -16.81 -20.22
CA ILE A 153 -35.37 -17.70 -20.87
C ILE A 153 -36.42 -18.00 -19.78
N CYS A 154 -37.42 -17.13 -19.64
CA CYS A 154 -38.74 -17.45 -19.06
C CYS A 154 -39.86 -16.48 -19.52
N VAL A 155 -39.61 -15.61 -20.51
CA VAL A 155 -40.65 -14.71 -21.05
C VAL A 155 -41.04 -15.05 -22.51
N VAL A 156 -40.53 -16.17 -23.06
CA VAL A 156 -40.85 -16.59 -24.45
C VAL A 156 -41.98 -17.64 -24.51
N LEU A 157 -42.55 -18.07 -23.38
CA LEU A 157 -43.66 -19.05 -23.34
C LEU A 157 -45.04 -18.44 -23.02
N GLY A 158 -45.17 -17.11 -22.94
CA GLY A 158 -46.42 -16.43 -22.54
C GLY A 158 -47.13 -15.60 -23.62
N PHE A 159 -46.58 -15.47 -24.83
CA PHE A 159 -47.14 -14.55 -25.85
C PHE A 159 -47.47 -15.20 -27.20
N PHE A 160 -47.54 -16.54 -27.26
CA PHE A 160 -47.93 -17.28 -28.47
C PHE A 160 -49.19 -18.16 -28.30
N LEU A 161 -50.00 -17.94 -27.26
CA LEU A 161 -51.28 -18.62 -27.05
C LEU A 161 -52.51 -17.69 -27.04
N SER A 162 -52.38 -16.48 -27.58
CA SER A 162 -53.49 -15.53 -27.78
C SER A 162 -53.88 -15.31 -29.25
N PHE A 163 -53.43 -16.19 -30.15
CA PHE A 163 -53.84 -16.19 -31.57
C PHE A 163 -54.63 -17.45 -31.99
N LEU A 164 -55.37 -18.05 -31.05
CA LEU A 164 -56.35 -19.10 -31.33
C LEU A 164 -57.51 -19.01 -30.33
N MET A 165 -58.32 -17.96 -30.50
CA MET A 165 -59.76 -17.92 -30.20
C MET A 165 -60.40 -16.85 -31.09
#